data_AF-A0A3B8W0Y0-F1
#
_entry.id   AF-A0A3B8W0Y0-F1
#
_cell.length_a   1.000
_cell.length_b   1.000
_cell.length_c   1.000
_cell.angle_alpha   90.00
_cell.angle_beta   90.00
_cell.angle_gamma   90.00
#
_symmetry.space_group_name_H-M   'P 1'
#
loop_
_entity.id
_entity.type
_entity.pdbx_description
1 polymer ?
#
loop_
_entity_poly.entity_id
_entity_poly.type
_entity_poly.pdbx_seq_one_letter_code
_entity_poly.pdbx_strand_id
1 'polypeptide(L)'
;MRSSQSALRSNPGPPRMMKKLLRSSLAFAVLVSLPLINGCGPKDSGQKPAVEKPLVQAPPFSADSAFQFVKDQVSFGPRIPNSPAHRKAGDYMIEQLKKFGATVTVQA
;
A
#
# COMPACT_ATOMS: atom_id res chain seq x y z
N MET A 1 60.22 -53.59 -2.30
CA MET A 1 59.15 -53.72 -1.29
C MET A 1 58.21 -52.53 -1.42
N ARG A 2 56.90 -52.81 -1.42
CA ARG A 2 55.74 -51.90 -1.35
C ARG A 2 55.51 -51.05 -2.61
N SER A 3 54.61 -51.50 -3.49
CA SER A 3 53.13 -51.42 -3.37
C SER A 3 52.58 -50.09 -3.85
N SER A 4 51.73 -50.20 -4.87
CA SER A 4 50.49 -49.44 -4.99
C SER A 4 50.61 -47.96 -5.34
N GLN A 5 50.88 -47.64 -6.60
CA GLN A 5 50.49 -46.35 -7.18
C GLN A 5 49.97 -46.56 -8.61
N SER A 6 48.94 -47.40 -8.75
CA SER A 6 48.13 -47.42 -9.98
C SER A 6 46.73 -47.89 -9.64
N ALA A 7 45.91 -46.94 -9.17
CA ALA A 7 44.45 -46.89 -9.32
C ALA A 7 43.86 -45.85 -8.35
N LEU A 8 42.87 -45.10 -8.85
CA LEU A 8 41.93 -44.23 -8.12
C LEU A 8 42.53 -42.89 -7.67
N ARG A 9 42.08 -41.72 -8.15
CA ARG A 9 40.68 -41.34 -8.37
C ARG A 9 40.68 -39.98 -9.10
N SER A 10 40.08 -39.91 -10.28
CA SER A 10 39.66 -38.64 -10.88
C SER A 10 38.66 -37.98 -9.93
N ASN A 11 38.98 -36.79 -9.41
CA ASN A 11 38.06 -36.02 -8.60
C ASN A 11 37.06 -35.29 -9.52
N PRO A 12 35.75 -35.61 -9.52
CA PRO A 12 34.78 -34.82 -10.27
C PRO A 12 34.57 -33.49 -9.55
N GLY A 13 34.99 -32.38 -10.18
CA GLY A 13 34.66 -31.05 -9.72
C GLY A 13 33.14 -30.87 -9.57
N PRO A 14 32.67 -30.10 -8.59
CA PRO A 14 31.25 -30.02 -8.26
C PRO A 14 30.42 -29.56 -9.47
N PRO A 15 29.21 -30.13 -9.68
CA PRO A 15 28.42 -29.88 -10.87
C PRO A 15 28.09 -28.38 -11.01
N ARG A 16 28.45 -27.81 -12.17
CA ARG A 16 28.26 -26.37 -12.51
C ARG A 16 26.83 -25.85 -12.31
N MET A 17 25.83 -26.75 -12.20
CA MET A 17 24.42 -26.44 -12.03
C MET A 17 24.06 -26.03 -10.59
N MET A 18 24.72 -26.59 -9.56
CA MET A 18 24.44 -26.24 -8.15
C MET A 18 24.88 -24.81 -7.79
N LYS A 19 25.87 -24.26 -8.51
CA LYS A 19 26.29 -22.85 -8.37
C LYS A 19 25.26 -21.87 -8.95
N LYS A 20 24.50 -22.27 -9.99
CA LYS A 20 23.46 -21.42 -10.61
C LYS A 20 22.20 -21.36 -9.74
N LEU A 21 21.78 -22.50 -9.18
CA LEU A 21 20.67 -22.56 -8.22
C LEU A 21 20.99 -21.82 -6.91
N LEU A 22 22.20 -21.97 -6.38
CA LEU A 22 22.63 -21.23 -5.17
C LEU A 22 22.73 -19.71 -5.41
N ARG A 23 23.18 -19.29 -6.61
CA ARG A 23 23.23 -17.87 -7.01
C ARG A 23 21.85 -17.27 -7.28
N SER A 24 20.92 -18.05 -7.86
CA SER A 24 19.55 -17.61 -8.12
C SER A 24 18.73 -17.49 -6.83
N SER A 25 18.92 -18.41 -5.88
CA SER A 25 18.28 -18.35 -4.56
C SER A 25 18.81 -17.19 -3.71
N LEU A 26 20.11 -16.87 -3.82
CA LEU A 26 20.71 -15.71 -3.16
C LEU A 26 20.21 -14.39 -3.76
N ALA A 27 20.06 -14.32 -5.09
CA ALA A 27 19.50 -13.13 -5.75
C ALA A 27 18.02 -12.88 -5.38
N PHE A 28 17.22 -13.93 -5.26
CA PHE A 28 15.82 -13.84 -4.85
C PHE A 28 15.67 -13.44 -3.36
N ALA A 29 16.53 -13.98 -2.49
CA ALA A 29 16.57 -13.59 -1.08
C ALA A 29 16.95 -12.11 -0.90
N VAL A 30 17.93 -11.61 -1.69
CA VAL A 30 18.32 -10.19 -1.67
C VAL A 30 17.18 -9.29 -2.16
N LEU A 31 16.47 -9.66 -3.24
CA LEU A 31 15.36 -8.87 -3.80
C LEU A 31 14.16 -8.76 -2.84
N VAL A 32 13.86 -9.83 -2.08
CA VAL A 32 12.77 -9.86 -1.09
C VAL A 32 13.13 -9.12 0.20
N SER A 33 14.41 -9.09 0.59
CA SER A 33 14.87 -8.39 1.81
C SER A 33 15.03 -6.87 1.65
N LEU A 34 15.16 -6.37 0.41
CA LEU A 34 15.46 -4.97 0.11
C LEU A 34 14.40 -3.92 0.59
N PRO A 35 13.10 -4.24 0.75
CA PRO A 35 12.14 -3.25 1.25
C PRO A 35 12.11 -3.10 2.78
N LEU A 36 12.77 -3.98 3.54
CA LEU A 36 12.64 -4.03 5.01
C LEU A 36 13.51 -3.01 5.77
N ILE A 37 14.35 -2.24 5.06
CA ILE A 37 15.32 -1.30 5.67
C ILE A 37 14.96 0.18 5.51
N ASN A 38 13.83 0.52 4.89
CA ASN A 38 13.29 1.89 4.91
C ASN A 38 12.38 2.13 6.13
N GLY A 39 12.84 1.68 7.30
CA GLY A 39 12.26 2.02 8.59
C GLY A 39 12.72 3.40 9.04
N CYS A 40 11.86 4.40 8.88
CA CYS A 40 11.81 5.68 9.59
C CYS A 40 13.15 6.28 10.09
N GLY A 41 13.72 7.25 9.36
CA GLY A 41 14.79 8.10 9.88
C GLY A 41 14.31 9.12 10.92
N PRO A 42 15.20 9.66 11.78
CA PRO A 42 14.86 10.74 12.70
C PRO A 42 14.28 11.93 11.93
N LYS A 43 13.07 12.36 12.30
CA LYS A 43 12.52 13.62 11.81
C LYS A 43 13.23 14.75 12.53
N ASP A 44 14.23 15.34 11.89
CA ASP A 44 14.74 16.65 12.26
C ASP A 44 13.58 17.64 12.09
N SER A 45 12.97 18.04 13.20
CA SER A 45 11.99 19.13 13.24
C SER A 45 12.74 20.46 13.15
N GLY A 46 13.44 20.66 12.03
CA GLY A 46 13.95 21.97 11.64
C GLY A 46 12.74 22.85 11.35
N GLN A 47 12.36 23.69 12.31
CA GLN A 47 11.44 24.80 12.07
C GLN A 47 12.09 25.74 11.07
N LYS A 48 11.83 25.49 9.78
CA LYS A 48 12.08 26.44 8.71
C LYS A 48 11.20 27.65 9.00
N PRO A 49 11.72 28.90 8.97
CA PRO A 49 10.90 30.09 9.17
C PRO A 49 9.70 30.03 8.25
N ALA A 50 8.51 29.89 8.83
CA ALA A 50 7.28 29.87 8.08
C ALA A 50 7.07 31.29 7.55
N VAL A 51 7.28 31.47 6.24
CA VAL A 51 6.76 32.63 5.54
C VAL A 51 5.24 32.59 5.71
N GLU A 52 4.72 33.47 6.55
CA GLU A 52 3.29 33.58 6.84
C GLU A 52 2.55 33.94 5.56
N LYS A 53 1.96 32.94 4.91
CA LYS A 53 1.07 33.16 3.78
C LYS A 53 -0.22 33.78 4.33
N PRO A 54 -0.80 34.79 3.66
CA PRO A 54 -2.10 35.33 4.05
C PRO A 54 -3.12 34.22 4.17
N LEU A 55 -3.76 34.11 5.34
CA LEU A 55 -4.82 33.13 5.57
C LEU A 55 -6.06 33.56 4.80
N VAL A 56 -6.45 32.78 3.80
CA VAL A 56 -7.73 32.98 3.11
C VAL A 56 -8.85 32.48 4.02
N GLN A 57 -9.87 33.31 4.25
CA GLN A 57 -11.03 32.89 5.03
C GLN A 57 -11.82 31.82 4.27
N ALA A 58 -12.05 30.69 4.92
CA ALA A 58 -12.88 29.62 4.39
C ALA A 58 -14.38 30.00 4.48
N PRO A 59 -15.23 29.46 3.60
CA PRO A 59 -16.68 29.56 3.75
C PRO A 59 -17.15 28.97 5.09
N PRO A 60 -18.25 29.48 5.67
CA PRO A 60 -18.80 28.96 6.91
C PRO A 60 -19.34 27.54 6.73
N PHE A 61 -19.10 26.67 7.72
CA PHE A 61 -19.65 25.32 7.76
C PHE A 61 -21.05 25.32 8.40
N SER A 62 -22.00 24.61 7.78
CA SER A 62 -23.36 24.43 8.32
C SER A 62 -23.49 23.07 9.02
N ALA A 63 -23.57 23.10 10.36
CA ALA A 63 -23.78 21.89 11.16
C ALA A 63 -25.14 21.22 10.88
N ASP A 64 -26.19 22.01 10.65
CA ASP A 64 -27.53 21.49 10.35
C ASP A 64 -27.55 20.70 9.05
N SER A 65 -26.91 21.24 8.00
CA SER A 65 -26.81 20.56 6.70
C SER A 65 -26.02 19.26 6.84
N ALA A 66 -24.89 19.29 7.55
CA ALA A 66 -24.08 18.11 7.81
C ALA A 66 -24.86 17.02 8.57
N PHE A 67 -25.65 17.43 9.57
CA PHE A 67 -26.51 16.51 10.31
C PHE A 67 -27.58 15.87 9.41
N GLN A 68 -28.23 16.64 8.52
CA GLN A 68 -29.18 16.06 7.56
C GLN A 68 -28.52 15.01 6.67
N PHE A 69 -27.32 15.27 6.14
CA PHE A 69 -26.61 14.28 5.32
C PHE A 69 -26.30 12.98 6.08
N VAL A 70 -25.98 13.06 7.37
CA VAL A 70 -25.79 11.87 8.23
C VAL A 70 -27.11 11.15 8.46
N LYS A 71 -28.17 11.89 8.77
CA LYS A 71 -29.52 11.36 8.97
C LYS A 71 -30.00 10.59 7.74
N ASP A 72 -29.81 11.15 6.54
CA ASP A 72 -30.19 10.54 5.27
C ASP A 72 -29.47 9.20 5.07
N GLN A 73 -28.15 9.14 5.32
CA GLN A 73 -27.38 7.90 5.25
C GLN A 73 -27.86 6.83 6.24
N VAL A 74 -28.20 7.24 7.46
CA VAL A 74 -28.71 6.33 8.50
C VAL A 74 -30.11 5.82 8.15
N SER A 75 -30.93 6.65 7.51
CA SER A 75 -32.30 6.30 7.12
C SER A 75 -32.39 5.13 6.14
N PHE A 76 -31.34 4.85 5.37
CA PHE A 76 -31.28 3.68 4.48
C PHE A 76 -31.17 2.34 5.22
N GLY A 77 -30.81 2.33 6.51
CA GLY A 77 -30.53 1.14 7.31
C GLY A 77 -29.02 0.81 7.38
N PRO A 78 -28.64 -0.38 7.90
CA PRO A 78 -27.23 -0.80 7.99
C PRO A 78 -26.58 -1.02 6.61
N ARG A 79 -25.45 -0.37 6.33
CA ARG A 79 -24.74 -0.41 5.02
C ARG A 79 -23.82 -1.63 4.92
N ILE A 80 -24.35 -2.82 5.18
CA ILE A 80 -23.58 -4.06 5.06
C ILE A 80 -23.28 -4.32 3.58
N PRO A 81 -22.03 -4.67 3.18
CA PRO A 81 -21.70 -4.96 1.79
C PRO A 81 -22.67 -5.93 1.12
N ASN A 82 -22.94 -5.71 -0.16
CA ASN A 82 -23.92 -6.44 -0.99
C ASN A 82 -25.40 -6.27 -0.60
N SER A 83 -25.73 -5.60 0.52
CA SER A 83 -27.11 -5.30 0.89
C SER A 83 -27.74 -4.21 0.01
N PRO A 84 -29.09 -4.15 -0.07
CA PRO A 84 -29.78 -3.04 -0.73
C PRO A 84 -29.50 -1.67 -0.08
N ALA A 85 -29.36 -1.62 1.25
CA ALA A 85 -29.07 -0.39 1.99
C ALA A 85 -27.69 0.18 1.63
N HIS A 86 -26.68 -0.69 1.46
CA HIS A 86 -25.36 -0.29 0.99
C HIS A 86 -25.42 0.32 -0.43
N ARG A 87 -26.14 -0.30 -1.36
CA ARG A 87 -26.29 0.24 -2.72
C ARG A 87 -26.97 1.61 -2.72
N LYS A 88 -28.10 1.74 -2.02
CA LYS A 88 -28.83 3.01 -1.89
C LYS A 88 -27.97 4.14 -1.30
N ALA A 89 -27.20 3.83 -0.25
CA ALA A 89 -26.29 4.80 0.34
C ALA A 89 -25.17 5.21 -0.63
N GLY A 90 -24.62 4.26 -1.39
CA GLY A 90 -23.63 4.54 -2.44
C GLY A 90 -24.18 5.43 -3.55
N ASP A 91 -25.37 5.11 -4.07
CA ASP A 91 -26.06 5.91 -5.10
C ASP A 91 -26.32 7.34 -4.62
N TYR A 92 -26.80 7.48 -3.37
CA TYR A 92 -27.00 8.78 -2.72
C TYR A 92 -25.70 9.59 -2.66
N MET A 93 -24.58 9.00 -2.23
CA MET A 93 -23.30 9.70 -2.14
C MET A 93 -22.81 10.16 -3.52
N ILE A 94 -22.93 9.30 -4.55
CA ILE A 94 -22.57 9.65 -5.92
C ILE A 94 -23.41 10.85 -6.40
N GLU A 95 -24.70 10.85 -6.12
CA GLU A 95 -25.61 11.93 -6.48
C GLU A 95 -25.28 13.25 -5.77
N GLN A 96 -25.06 13.22 -4.44
CA GLN A 96 -24.71 14.43 -3.68
C GLN A 96 -23.38 15.03 -4.13
N LEU A 97 -22.36 14.20 -4.37
CA LEU A 97 -21.06 14.67 -4.84
C LEU A 97 -21.16 15.32 -6.23
N LYS A 98 -21.92 14.71 -7.16
CA LYS A 98 -22.19 15.30 -8.48
C LYS A 98 -22.94 16.62 -8.35
N LYS A 99 -23.96 16.70 -7.48
CA LYS A 99 -24.73 17.93 -7.21
C LYS A 99 -23.85 19.07 -6.72
N PHE A 100 -22.82 18.77 -5.92
CA PHE A 100 -21.84 19.77 -5.46
C PHE A 100 -20.74 20.08 -6.47
N GLY A 101 -20.81 19.53 -7.69
CA GLY A 101 -19.87 19.82 -8.77
C GLY A 101 -18.60 18.97 -8.76
N ALA A 102 -18.55 17.90 -7.96
CA ALA A 102 -17.40 17.00 -7.97
C ALA A 102 -17.39 16.10 -9.22
N THR A 103 -16.19 15.84 -9.75
CA THR A 103 -15.99 14.74 -10.70
C THR A 103 -15.91 13.43 -9.91
N VAL A 104 -16.85 12.51 -10.13
CA VAL A 104 -16.99 11.28 -9.34
C VAL A 104 -16.49 10.07 -10.12
N THR A 105 -15.58 9.32 -9.52
CA THR A 105 -15.10 8.01 -10.01
C THR A 105 -15.47 6.93 -9.00
N VAL A 106 -16.11 5.86 -9.45
CA VAL A 106 -16.49 4.71 -8.61
C VAL A 106 -15.46 3.60 -8.78
N GLN A 107 -15.03 2.99 -7.68
CA GLN A 107 -14.07 1.88 -7.65
C GLN A 107 -14.77 0.62 -7.15
N ALA A 108 -14.44 -0.52 -7.75
CA ALA A 108 -15.00 -1.83 -7.45
C ALA A 108 -14.09 -2.63 -6.51
#